data_AF-A0A1W6N3G1-F1
#
_entry.id   AF-A0A1W6N3G1-F1
#
_cell.length_a   1.000
_cell.length_b   1.000
_cell.length_c   1.000
_cell.angle_alpha   90.00
_cell.angle_beta   90.00
_cell.angle_gamma   90.00
#
_symmetry.space_group_name_H-M   'P 1'
#
loop_
_entity.id
_entity.type
_entity.pdbx_description
1 polymer ?
#
loop_
_entity_poly.entity_id
_entity_poly.type
_entity_poly.pdbx_seq_one_letter_code
_entity_poly.pdbx_strand_id
1 'polypeptide(L)'
;MPQLDISTYFSQLFWLVLCFGVLYYYSSRWALPRLMQVLEERWQKTEGTLQRSKKLRAQAQDIKDTYEALLAQRRKEAHQEIDKITKDIASDISTRRQTVIGDIKNRMRIEETRILNKKNEILSDAKEISQSLAENIVKQMLVVIIPESQKTHSLKSKKS
;
A
#
# COMPACT_ATOMS: atom_id res chain seq x y z
N MET A 1 83.16 -3.04 -80.54
CA MET A 1 81.73 -3.31 -80.33
C MET A 1 81.05 -1.97 -80.03
N PRO A 2 80.25 -1.42 -80.94
CA PRO A 2 79.70 -0.06 -80.84
C PRO A 2 78.43 -0.08 -79.97
N GLN A 3 78.60 -0.23 -78.65
CA GLN A 3 77.48 -0.40 -77.70
C GLN A 3 77.25 0.83 -76.81
N LEU A 4 78.13 1.84 -76.89
CA LEU A 4 78.08 3.06 -76.07
C LEU A 4 78.00 4.30 -76.98
N ASP A 5 76.99 4.31 -77.87
CA ASP A 5 76.72 5.45 -78.74
C ASP A 5 75.83 6.45 -78.01
N ILE A 6 76.46 7.45 -77.36
CA ILE A 6 75.83 8.41 -76.45
C ILE A 6 74.75 9.27 -77.12
N SER A 7 74.78 9.33 -78.45
CA SER A 7 73.79 9.98 -79.30
C SER A 7 72.36 9.44 -79.09
N THR A 8 72.21 8.15 -78.74
CA THR A 8 70.89 7.50 -78.55
C THR A 8 70.31 7.65 -77.14
N TYR A 9 71.15 7.90 -76.12
CA TYR A 9 70.69 8.03 -74.73
C TYR A 9 69.78 9.24 -74.52
N PHE A 10 70.01 10.36 -75.21
CA PHE A 10 69.15 11.54 -75.11
C PHE A 10 67.72 11.26 -75.57
N SER A 11 67.56 10.50 -76.66
CA SER A 11 66.23 10.10 -77.16
C SER A 11 65.52 9.14 -76.20
N GLN A 12 66.26 8.17 -75.64
CA GLN A 12 65.71 7.25 -74.64
C GLN A 12 65.28 7.99 -73.36
N LEU A 13 66.06 8.97 -72.91
CA LEU A 13 65.72 9.80 -71.75
C LEU A 13 64.49 10.67 -72.02
N PHE A 14 64.38 11.25 -73.22
CA PHE A 14 63.20 12.03 -73.62
C PHE A 14 61.92 11.19 -73.57
N TRP A 15 61.94 9.99 -74.17
CA TRP A 15 60.78 9.08 -74.11
C TRP A 15 60.48 8.57 -72.71
N LEU A 16 61.52 8.33 -71.89
CA LEU A 16 61.35 7.94 -70.49
C LEU A 16 60.63 9.03 -69.71
N VAL A 17 61.07 10.29 -69.83
CA VAL A 17 60.44 11.43 -69.16
C VAL A 17 59.02 11.66 -69.68
N LEU A 18 58.79 11.52 -70.99
CA LEU A 18 57.46 11.67 -71.58
C LEU A 18 56.50 10.59 -71.05
N CYS A 19 56.87 9.32 -71.12
CA CYS A 19 56.05 8.21 -70.63
C CYS A 19 55.84 8.29 -69.11
N PHE A 20 56.89 8.59 -68.35
CA PHE A 20 56.81 8.74 -66.90
C PHE A 20 55.96 9.95 -66.51
N GLY A 21 56.06 11.08 -67.23
CA GLY A 21 55.25 12.27 -67.02
C GLY A 21 53.77 12.03 -67.30
N VAL A 22 53.43 11.36 -68.40
CA VAL A 22 52.05 10.97 -68.72
C VAL A 22 51.49 10.02 -67.67
N LEU A 23 52.26 9.00 -67.26
CA LEU A 23 51.86 8.04 -66.23
C LEU A 23 51.72 8.71 -64.86
N TYR A 24 52.62 9.62 -64.49
CA TYR A 24 52.56 10.40 -63.27
C TYR A 24 51.33 11.30 -63.24
N TYR A 25 51.03 12.01 -64.34
CA TYR A 25 49.85 12.85 -64.44
C TYR A 25 48.57 12.04 -64.28
N TYR A 26 48.48 10.89 -64.96
CA TYR A 26 47.34 9.98 -64.86
C TYR A 26 47.17 9.39 -63.46
N SER A 27 48.26 8.90 -62.86
CA SER A 27 48.29 8.34 -61.50
C SER A 27 47.92 9.41 -60.46
N SER A 28 48.47 10.61 -60.59
CA SER A 28 48.16 11.75 -59.73
C SER A 28 46.68 12.13 -59.82
N ARG A 29 46.11 12.14 -61.04
CA ARG A 29 44.72 12.54 -61.26
C ARG A 29 43.71 11.45 -60.87
N TRP A 30 44.03 10.15 -60.95
CA TRP A 30 43.04 9.07 -60.74
C TRP A 30 43.35 8.12 -59.59
N ALA A 31 44.61 7.74 -59.34
CA ALA A 31 44.95 6.80 -58.27
C ALA A 31 44.88 7.47 -56.89
N LEU A 32 45.47 8.66 -56.74
CA LEU A 32 45.44 9.42 -55.48
C LEU A 32 44.03 9.76 -55.00
N PRO A 33 43.11 10.35 -55.80
CA PRO A 33 41.79 10.69 -55.30
C PRO A 33 40.96 9.46 -54.92
N ARG A 34 41.11 8.34 -55.63
CA ARG A 34 40.42 7.08 -55.27
C ARG A 34 40.90 6.54 -53.93
N LEU A 35 42.21 6.59 -53.66
CA LEU A 35 42.77 6.16 -52.37
C LEU A 35 42.32 7.08 -51.23
N MET A 36 42.28 8.39 -51.46
CA MET A 36 41.78 9.36 -50.48
C MET A 36 40.30 9.12 -50.15
N GLN A 37 39.44 8.89 -51.15
CA GLN A 37 38.03 8.60 -50.95
C GLN A 37 37.80 7.36 -50.07
N VAL A 38 38.51 6.26 -50.35
CA VAL A 38 38.36 5.02 -49.57
C VAL A 38 38.85 5.18 -48.13
N LEU A 39 39.92 5.94 -47.92
CA LEU A 39 40.45 6.20 -46.57
C LEU A 39 39.47 7.07 -45.77
N GLU A 40 38.96 8.13 -46.38
CA GLU A 40 37.98 9.03 -45.78
C GLU A 40 36.68 8.29 -45.43
N GLU A 41 36.14 7.47 -46.33
CA GLU A 41 34.94 6.65 -46.07
C GLU A 41 35.12 5.72 -44.85
N ARG A 42 36.29 5.08 -44.72
CA ARG A 42 36.58 4.21 -43.56
C ARG A 42 36.72 4.99 -42.26
N TRP A 43 37.38 6.15 -42.31
CA TRP A 43 37.55 7.01 -41.15
C TRP A 43 36.20 7.56 -40.69
N GLN A 44 35.39 8.10 -41.61
CA GLN A 44 34.04 8.59 -41.32
C GLN A 44 33.12 7.49 -40.79
N LYS A 45 33.18 6.28 -41.34
CA LYS A 45 32.37 5.16 -40.84
C LYS A 45 32.78 4.74 -39.43
N THR A 46 34.07 4.65 -39.16
CA THR A 46 34.58 4.31 -37.82
C THR A 46 34.20 5.38 -36.81
N GLU A 47 34.43 6.65 -37.10
CA GLU A 47 34.08 7.75 -36.21
C GLU A 47 32.56 7.87 -36.03
N GLY A 48 31.79 7.77 -37.11
CA GLY A 48 30.33 7.79 -37.07
C GLY A 48 29.73 6.65 -36.25
N THR A 49 30.29 5.43 -36.36
CA THR A 49 29.85 4.30 -35.52
C THR A 49 30.22 4.47 -34.05
N LEU A 50 31.39 5.02 -33.75
CA LEU A 50 31.81 5.31 -32.37
C LEU A 50 30.91 6.38 -31.74
N GLN A 51 30.66 7.48 -32.45
CA GLN A 51 29.77 8.55 -31.99
C GLN A 51 28.34 8.05 -31.79
N ARG A 52 27.82 7.25 -32.73
CA ARG A 52 26.49 6.62 -32.60
C ARG A 52 26.43 5.69 -31.39
N SER A 53 27.45 4.87 -31.16
CA SER A 53 27.53 4.00 -29.98
C SER A 53 27.55 4.79 -28.68
N LYS A 54 28.36 5.86 -28.61
CA LYS A 54 28.40 6.77 -27.45
C LYS A 54 27.04 7.43 -27.20
N LYS A 55 26.36 7.91 -28.24
CA LYS A 55 25.03 8.52 -28.13
C LYS A 55 23.98 7.51 -27.65
N LEU A 56 23.98 6.29 -28.20
CA LEU A 56 23.07 5.23 -27.75
C LEU A 56 23.35 4.84 -26.30
N ARG A 57 24.62 4.75 -25.89
CA ARG A 57 24.99 4.50 -24.49
C ARG A 57 24.53 5.61 -23.56
N ALA A 58 24.72 6.87 -23.95
CA ALA A 58 24.26 8.01 -23.16
C ALA A 58 22.73 8.02 -23.01
N GLN A 59 21.98 7.76 -24.09
CA GLN A 59 20.52 7.63 -24.05
C GLN A 59 20.08 6.46 -23.17
N ALA A 60 20.74 5.31 -23.27
CA ALA A 60 20.42 4.15 -22.43
C ALA A 60 20.70 4.44 -20.95
N GLN A 61 21.76 5.18 -20.63
CA GLN A 61 22.07 5.59 -19.26
C GLN A 61 21.03 6.56 -18.72
N ASP A 62 20.65 7.58 -19.50
CA ASP A 62 19.61 8.54 -19.13
C ASP A 62 18.25 7.85 -18.89
N ILE A 63 17.88 6.88 -19.74
CA ILE A 63 16.67 6.07 -19.54
C ILE A 63 16.77 5.23 -18.26
N LYS A 64 17.95 4.68 -17.94
CA LYS A 64 18.14 3.93 -16.69
C LYS A 64 18.02 4.84 -15.47
N ASP A 65 18.69 5.98 -15.47
CA ASP A 65 18.70 6.91 -14.35
C ASP A 65 17.29 7.47 -14.09
N THR A 66 16.55 7.83 -15.15
CA THR A 66 15.15 8.26 -15.05
C THR A 66 14.22 7.15 -14.56
N TYR A 67 14.42 5.91 -15.04
CA TYR A 67 13.65 4.75 -14.58
C TYR A 67 13.90 4.44 -13.10
N GLU A 68 15.16 4.46 -12.65
CA GLU A 68 15.54 4.25 -11.26
C GLU A 68 14.98 5.36 -10.36
N ALA A 69 15.07 6.62 -10.79
CA ALA A 69 14.46 7.75 -10.08
C ALA A 69 12.95 7.60 -9.97
N LEU A 70 12.27 7.22 -11.05
CA LEU A 70 10.83 6.97 -11.04
C LEU A 70 10.48 5.82 -10.08
N LEU A 71 11.24 4.72 -10.09
CA LEU A 71 11.02 3.59 -9.21
C LEU A 71 11.20 3.99 -7.74
N ALA A 72 12.24 4.77 -7.42
CA ALA A 72 12.48 5.29 -6.08
C ALA A 72 11.33 6.21 -5.63
N GLN A 73 10.87 7.11 -6.50
CA GLN A 73 9.73 7.98 -6.24
C GLN A 73 8.46 7.19 -5.98
N ARG A 74 8.12 6.21 -6.84
CA ARG A 74 6.92 5.36 -6.67
C ARG A 74 6.96 4.55 -5.37
N ARG A 75 8.13 4.02 -4.99
CA ARG A 75 8.30 3.34 -3.70
C ARG A 75 8.06 4.30 -2.54
N LYS A 76 8.59 5.52 -2.60
CA LYS A 76 8.37 6.54 -1.57
C LYS A 76 6.90 6.94 -1.47
N GLU A 77 6.23 7.16 -2.60
CA GLU A 77 4.79 7.46 -2.66
C GLU A 77 3.97 6.33 -2.05
N ALA A 78 4.28 5.07 -2.40
CA ALA A 78 3.58 3.90 -1.85
C ALA A 78 3.76 3.79 -0.32
N HIS A 79 4.98 3.97 0.19
CA HIS A 79 5.23 3.96 1.63
C HIS A 79 4.49 5.09 2.35
N GLN A 80 4.52 6.30 1.80
CA GLN A 80 3.79 7.44 2.36
C GLN A 80 2.28 7.18 2.40
N GLU A 81 1.73 6.55 1.38
CA GLU A 81 0.30 6.23 1.34
C GLU A 81 -0.06 5.12 2.34
N ILE A 82 0.79 4.10 2.48
CA ILE A 82 0.63 3.07 3.53
C ILE A 82 0.68 3.71 4.92
N ASP A 83 1.62 4.61 5.17
CA ASP A 83 1.74 5.30 6.47
C ASP A 83 0.52 6.17 6.77
N LYS A 84 -0.04 6.85 5.76
CA LYS A 84 -1.31 7.60 5.93
C LYS A 84 -2.47 6.66 6.23
N ILE A 85 -2.67 5.62 5.43
CA ILE A 85 -3.76 4.66 5.59
C ILE A 85 -3.68 3.99 6.97
N THR A 86 -2.50 3.57 7.41
CA THR A 86 -2.32 2.95 8.72
C THR A 86 -2.63 3.91 9.87
N LYS A 87 -2.24 5.19 9.74
CA LYS A 87 -2.58 6.23 10.70
C LYS A 87 -4.08 6.53 10.76
N ASP A 88 -4.73 6.62 9.59
CA ASP A 88 -6.16 6.87 9.49
C ASP A 88 -6.96 5.70 10.07
N ILE A 89 -6.59 4.46 9.74
CA ILE A 89 -7.19 3.25 10.34
C ILE A 89 -7.00 3.24 11.86
N ALA A 90 -5.82 3.58 12.37
CA ALA A 90 -5.58 3.64 13.82
C ALA A 90 -6.48 4.69 14.49
N SER A 91 -6.64 5.86 13.88
CA SER A 91 -7.55 6.92 14.33
C SER A 91 -9.01 6.45 14.34
N ASP A 92 -9.49 5.84 13.26
CA ASP A 92 -10.85 5.32 13.13
C ASP A 92 -11.14 4.21 14.15
N ILE A 93 -10.20 3.29 14.36
CA ILE A 93 -10.29 2.24 15.38
C ILE A 93 -10.39 2.88 16.77
N SER A 94 -9.57 3.89 17.06
CA SER A 94 -9.59 4.57 18.37
C SER A 94 -10.94 5.26 18.62
N THR A 95 -11.49 5.92 17.60
CA THR A 95 -12.78 6.61 17.66
C THR A 95 -13.91 5.61 17.87
N ARG A 96 -13.97 4.55 17.05
CA ARG A 96 -14.97 3.47 17.21
C ARG A 96 -14.86 2.77 18.56
N ARG A 97 -13.64 2.57 19.06
CA ARG A 97 -13.42 2.00 20.39
C ARG A 97 -13.99 2.91 21.47
N GLN A 98 -13.75 4.22 21.39
CA GLN A 98 -14.30 5.18 22.35
C GLN A 98 -15.84 5.23 22.31
N THR A 99 -16.46 5.21 21.13
CA THR A 99 -17.93 5.18 21.03
C THR A 99 -18.50 3.91 21.63
N VAL A 100 -17.93 2.74 21.31
CA VAL A 100 -18.38 1.46 21.87
C VAL A 100 -18.20 1.41 23.38
N ILE A 101 -17.07 1.89 23.92
CA ILE A 101 -16.86 1.98 25.38
C ILE A 101 -17.88 2.93 26.01
N GLY A 102 -18.18 4.06 25.37
CA GLY A 102 -19.21 5.00 25.82
C GLY A 102 -20.59 4.36 25.89
N ASP A 103 -20.98 3.63 24.85
CA ASP A 103 -22.26 2.91 24.78
C ASP A 103 -22.36 1.81 25.84
N ILE A 104 -21.30 1.03 26.02
CA ILE A 104 -21.23 0.00 27.06
C ILE A 104 -21.37 0.64 28.45
N LYS A 105 -20.67 1.75 28.71
CA LYS A 105 -20.76 2.47 29.98
C LYS A 105 -22.17 3.00 30.24
N ASN A 106 -22.84 3.55 29.23
CA ASN A 106 -24.22 3.99 29.34
C ASN A 106 -25.17 2.83 29.65
N ARG A 107 -25.02 1.69 28.95
CA ARG A 107 -25.81 0.48 29.22
C ARG A 107 -25.58 -0.05 30.63
N MET A 108 -24.33 -0.12 31.09
CA MET A 108 -24.01 -0.51 32.47
C MET A 108 -24.70 0.40 33.48
N ARG A 109 -24.65 1.72 33.29
CA ARG A 109 -25.32 2.69 34.19
C ARG A 109 -26.84 2.49 34.23
N ILE A 110 -27.47 2.23 33.08
CA ILE A 110 -28.92 1.97 32.99
C ILE A 110 -29.27 0.69 33.76
N GLU A 111 -28.52 -0.39 33.53
CA GLU A 111 -28.77 -1.67 34.23
C GLU A 111 -28.46 -1.58 35.72
N GLU A 112 -27.42 -0.85 36.15
CA GLU A 112 -27.18 -0.57 37.58
C GLU A 112 -28.37 0.13 38.23
N THR A 113 -28.91 1.17 37.59
CA THR A 113 -30.13 1.84 38.10
C THR A 113 -31.34 0.91 38.11
N ARG A 114 -31.48 0.03 37.11
CA ARG A 114 -32.56 -0.96 37.05
C ARG A 114 -32.45 -1.97 38.19
N ILE A 115 -31.25 -2.48 38.45
CA ILE A 115 -30.97 -3.43 39.55
C ILE A 115 -31.26 -2.78 40.90
N LEU A 116 -30.85 -1.52 41.10
CA LEU A 116 -31.15 -0.77 42.33
C LEU A 116 -32.66 -0.58 42.53
N ASN A 117 -33.38 -0.19 41.47
CA ASN A 117 -34.83 -0.06 41.53
C ASN A 117 -35.52 -1.39 41.85
N LYS A 118 -35.11 -2.48 41.18
CA LYS A 118 -35.62 -3.84 41.43
C LYS A 118 -35.34 -4.29 42.86
N LYS A 119 -34.15 -3.98 43.40
CA LYS A 119 -33.80 -4.26 44.79
C LYS A 119 -34.71 -3.51 45.76
N ASN A 120 -34.99 -2.23 45.51
CA ASN A 120 -35.89 -1.44 46.34
C ASN A 120 -37.35 -1.95 46.27
N GLU A 121 -37.82 -2.32 45.08
CA GLU A 121 -39.13 -2.96 44.86
C GLU A 121 -39.25 -4.25 45.69
N ILE A 122 -38.29 -5.18 45.57
CA ILE A 122 -38.28 -6.44 46.34
C ILE A 122 -38.27 -6.20 47.85
N LEU A 123 -37.53 -5.20 48.33
CA LEU A 123 -37.50 -4.86 49.77
C LEU A 123 -38.85 -4.30 50.26
N SER A 124 -39.56 -3.54 49.42
CA SER A 124 -40.90 -3.05 49.72
C SER A 124 -41.91 -4.19 49.74
N ASP A 125 -41.91 -5.02 48.69
CA ASP A 125 -42.80 -6.19 48.57
C ASP A 125 -42.60 -7.16 49.73
N ALA A 126 -41.34 -7.41 50.13
CA ALA A 126 -41.04 -8.27 51.28
C ALA A 126 -41.61 -7.71 52.60
N LYS A 127 -41.64 -6.38 52.77
CA LYS A 127 -42.24 -5.73 53.94
C LYS A 127 -43.76 -5.87 53.95
N GLU A 128 -44.41 -5.70 52.80
CA GLU A 128 -45.86 -5.87 52.63
C GLU A 128 -46.30 -7.33 52.83
N ILE A 129 -45.55 -8.28 52.26
CA ILE A 129 -45.75 -9.72 52.49
C ILE A 129 -45.58 -10.05 53.97
N SER A 130 -44.57 -9.48 54.64
CA SER A 130 -44.35 -9.71 56.07
C SER A 130 -45.48 -9.15 56.95
N GLN A 131 -46.01 -7.96 56.64
CA GLN A 131 -47.16 -7.38 57.34
C GLN A 131 -48.43 -8.20 57.14
N SER A 132 -48.74 -8.56 55.88
CA SER A 132 -49.92 -9.38 55.59
C SER A 132 -49.82 -10.79 56.17
N LEU A 133 -48.63 -11.39 56.21
CA LEU A 133 -48.38 -12.66 56.89
C LEU A 133 -48.57 -12.53 58.39
N ALA A 134 -48.07 -11.46 59.02
CA ALA A 134 -48.27 -11.20 60.45
C ALA A 134 -49.76 -10.98 60.78
N GLU A 135 -50.49 -10.23 59.96
CA GLU A 135 -51.94 -10.05 60.12
C GLU A 135 -52.71 -11.37 59.98
N ASN A 136 -52.34 -12.21 59.01
CA ASN A 136 -52.97 -13.52 58.84
C ASN A 136 -52.65 -14.46 60.01
N ILE A 137 -51.41 -14.46 60.51
CA ILE A 137 -51.04 -15.24 61.70
C ILE A 137 -51.82 -14.75 62.93
N VAL A 138 -51.96 -13.44 63.13
CA VAL A 138 -52.73 -12.86 64.23
C VAL A 138 -54.22 -13.19 64.11
N LYS A 139 -54.81 -13.09 62.91
CA LYS A 139 -56.19 -13.54 62.65
C LYS A 139 -56.37 -15.02 62.96
N GLN A 140 -55.43 -15.86 62.55
CA GLN A 140 -55.48 -17.30 62.80
C GLN A 140 -55.31 -17.63 64.28
N MET A 141 -54.48 -16.89 65.02
CA MET A 141 -54.41 -16.98 66.48
C MET A 141 -55.68 -16.48 67.18
N LEU A 142 -56.30 -15.39 66.70
CA LEU A 142 -57.58 -14.91 67.23
C LEU A 142 -58.71 -15.92 67.03
N VAL A 143 -58.74 -16.63 65.89
CA VAL A 143 -59.69 -17.73 65.65
C VAL A 143 -59.44 -18.91 66.59
N VAL A 144 -58.18 -19.17 66.98
CA VAL A 144 -57.82 -20.22 67.95
C VAL A 144 -58.08 -19.78 69.41
N ILE A 145 -58.06 -18.47 69.71
CA ILE A 145 -58.28 -17.92 71.05
C ILE A 145 -59.76 -17.67 71.35
N ILE A 146 -60.66 -17.57 70.35
CA ILE A 146 -62.11 -17.64 70.58
C ILE A 146 -62.46 -19.11 70.81
N PRO A 147 -62.58 -19.57 72.07
CA PRO A 147 -62.99 -20.93 72.33
C PRO A 147 -64.46 -21.01 71.98
N GLU A 148 -64.83 -22.17 71.47
CA GLU A 148 -66.16 -22.67 71.17
C GLU A 148 -67.07 -22.73 72.41
N SER A 149 -67.24 -21.63 73.16
CA SER A 149 -67.92 -21.64 74.47
C SER A 149 -69.42 -21.36 74.43
N GLN A 150 -70.11 -21.45 73.28
CA GLN A 150 -71.57 -21.48 73.23
C GLN A 150 -72.14 -22.24 72.03
N LYS A 151 -71.83 -23.54 71.91
CA LYS A 151 -72.74 -24.50 71.26
C LYS A 151 -72.66 -25.86 71.95
N THR A 152 -73.31 -25.99 73.10
CA THR A 152 -73.91 -27.25 73.61
C THR A 152 -74.32 -27.06 75.07
N HIS A 153 -75.57 -26.64 75.32
CA HIS A 153 -76.46 -27.28 76.31
C HIS A 153 -77.77 -26.49 76.46
N SER A 154 -78.79 -26.93 75.71
CA SER A 154 -80.16 -26.97 76.24
C SER A 154 -80.84 -28.19 75.63
N LEU A 155 -80.67 -29.33 76.30
CA LEU A 155 -81.48 -30.53 76.08
C LEU A 155 -82.87 -30.30 76.70
N LYS A 156 -83.90 -30.66 75.91
CA LYS A 156 -85.25 -31.13 76.28
C LYS A 156 -86.26 -30.13 76.88
N SER A 157 -87.41 -29.96 76.20
CA SER A 157 -88.73 -30.50 76.64
C SER A 157 -89.95 -29.78 76.03
N LYS A 158 -90.73 -30.50 75.19
CA LYS A 158 -92.21 -30.54 75.01
C LYS A 158 -92.47 -31.01 73.55
N LYS A 159 -92.89 -32.24 73.25
CA LYS A 159 -94.09 -33.02 73.63
C LYS A 159 -95.38 -32.36 73.10
N SER A 160 -96.02 -33.10 72.20
CA SER A 160 -97.22 -32.81 71.37
C SER A 160 -96.97 -32.09 70.06
#